data_AF-A0A0Q6V498-F1
#
_entry.id   AF-A0A0Q6V498-F1
#
_cell.length_a   1.000
_cell.length_b   1.000
_cell.length_c   1.000
_cell.angle_alpha   90.00
_cell.angle_beta   90.00
_cell.angle_gamma   90.00
#
_symmetry.space_group_name_H-M   'P 1'
#
loop_
_entity.id
_entity.type
_entity.pdbx_description
1 polymer ?
#
loop_
_entity_poly.entity_id
_entity_poly.type
_entity_poly.pdbx_seq_one_letter_code
_entity_poly.pdbx_strand_id
1 'polypeptide(L)'
;MPASRSARQRKASADAGPLAVVRIDVSADDSFAYKISCTQCEIPRPGSGTRAWSTRRAGEDNGYMAAMDRWILHLTSKHPDVEAPCLTYLPEARARLQERRDARP
;
A
#
# COMPACT_ATOMS: atom_id res chain seq x y z
N MET A 1 19.51 -10.89 11.50
CA MET A 1 18.73 -9.78 12.10
C MET A 1 17.60 -9.42 11.15
N PRO A 2 16.33 -9.35 11.58
CA PRO A 2 15.25 -8.81 10.77
C PRO A 2 15.52 -7.34 10.42
N ALA A 3 15.23 -6.92 9.19
CA ALA A 3 15.48 -5.56 8.73
C ALA A 3 14.77 -4.53 9.63
N SER A 4 15.47 -3.44 9.97
CA SER A 4 14.93 -2.36 10.79
C SER A 4 13.71 -1.69 10.14
N ARG A 5 12.89 -1.01 10.94
CA ARG A 5 11.75 -0.20 10.44
C ARG A 5 12.18 0.74 9.31
N SER A 6 13.29 1.44 9.49
CA SER A 6 13.79 2.40 8.50
C SER A 6 14.24 1.72 7.21
N ALA A 7 14.88 0.55 7.30
CA ALA A 7 15.25 -0.25 6.13
C ALA A 7 14.02 -0.73 5.35
N ARG A 8 12.99 -1.23 6.07
CA ARG A 8 11.71 -1.64 5.47
C ARG A 8 10.99 -0.48 4.80
N GLN A 9 10.96 0.69 5.43
CA GLN A 9 10.30 1.87 4.88
C GLN A 9 11.00 2.34 3.61
N ARG A 10 12.34 2.41 3.60
CA ARG A 10 13.10 2.77 2.40
C ARG A 10 12.86 1.80 1.24
N LYS A 11 12.87 0.49 1.51
CA LYS A 11 12.54 -0.52 0.50
C LYS A 11 11.13 -0.31 -0.05
N ALA A 12 10.14 -0.18 0.83
CA ALA A 12 8.76 0.00 0.43
C ALA A 12 8.55 1.31 -0.37
N SER A 13 9.24 2.39 -0.03
CA SER A 13 9.25 3.64 -0.80
C SER A 13 9.86 3.45 -2.19
N ALA A 14 11.00 2.76 -2.28
CA ALA A 14 11.64 2.48 -3.57
C ALA A 14 10.74 1.62 -4.47
N ASP A 15 10.12 0.58 -3.89
CA ASP A 15 9.24 -0.33 -4.62
C ASP A 15 7.96 0.38 -5.09
N ALA A 16 7.36 1.24 -4.24
CA ALA A 16 6.09 1.91 -4.54
C ALA A 16 6.19 3.02 -5.60
N GLY A 17 7.39 3.54 -5.87
CA GLY A 17 7.62 4.52 -6.93
C GLY A 17 7.30 5.97 -6.55
N PRO A 18 7.36 6.90 -7.53
CA PRO A 18 7.47 8.34 -7.28
C PRO A 18 6.20 9.00 -6.72
N LEU A 19 5.02 8.40 -6.95
CA LEU A 19 3.75 8.94 -6.45
C LEU A 19 3.40 8.46 -5.03
N ALA A 20 4.24 7.60 -4.43
CA ALA A 20 3.97 7.00 -3.14
C ALA A 20 4.70 7.71 -2.00
N VAL A 21 3.95 8.06 -0.95
CA VAL A 21 4.51 8.38 0.36
C VAL A 21 4.29 7.20 1.29
N VAL A 22 5.36 6.48 1.59
CA VAL A 22 5.32 5.31 2.48
C VAL A 22 5.77 5.67 3.89
N ARG A 23 4.95 5.28 4.86
CA ARG A 23 5.26 5.34 6.29
C ARG A 23 4.99 3.97 6.91
N ILE A 24 5.84 3.57 7.84
CA ILE A 24 5.57 2.39 8.67
C ILE A 24 5.28 2.90 10.08
N ASP A 25 4.11 2.60 10.62
CA ASP A 25 3.80 2.83 12.02
C ASP A 25 4.11 1.56 12.83
N VAL A 26 4.31 1.70 14.14
CA VAL A 26 4.35 0.56 15.07
C VAL A 26 3.00 0.55 15.78
N SER A 27 2.30 -0.59 15.71
CA SER A 27 1.03 -0.84 16.36
C SER A 27 1.24 -1.16 17.85
N ALA A 28 0.16 -1.20 18.63
CA ALA A 28 0.23 -1.47 20.07
C ALA A 28 0.74 -2.88 20.43
N ASP A 29 0.70 -3.80 19.48
CA ASP A 29 1.19 -5.18 19.55
C ASP A 29 2.62 -5.32 19.00
N ASP A 30 3.36 -4.21 18.88
CA ASP A 30 4.70 -4.12 18.26
C ASP A 30 4.75 -4.55 16.78
N SER A 31 3.60 -4.75 16.12
CA SER A 31 3.54 -5.07 14.69
C SER A 31 3.78 -3.83 13.83
N PHE A 32 4.40 -4.03 12.66
CA PHE A 32 4.58 -2.94 11.69
C PHE A 32 3.32 -2.74 10.85
N ALA A 33 2.73 -1.55 10.92
CA ALA A 33 1.62 -1.15 10.08
C ALA A 33 2.11 -0.29 8.90
N TYR A 34 1.92 -0.78 7.67
CA TYR A 34 2.34 -0.06 6.47
C TYR A 34 1.24 0.91 6.04
N LYS A 35 1.62 2.15 5.81
CA LYS A 35 0.77 3.19 5.22
C LYS A 35 1.39 3.69 3.92
N ILE A 36 0.65 3.58 2.82
CA ILE A 36 1.03 4.13 1.51
C ILE A 36 0.01 5.20 1.13
N SER A 37 0.46 6.40 0.80
CA SER A 37 -0.39 7.52 0.36
C SER A 37 -0.03 7.92 -1.06
N CYS A 38 -1.04 8.26 -1.87
CA CYS A 38 -0.84 8.86 -3.18
C CYS A 38 -0.60 10.36 -3.03
N THR A 39 0.37 10.92 -3.74
CA THR A 39 0.62 12.37 -3.76
C THR A 39 -0.33 13.14 -4.67
N GLN A 40 -1.05 12.47 -5.58
CA GLN A 40 -1.89 13.11 -6.59
C GLN A 40 -3.39 12.88 -6.39
N CYS A 41 -3.78 11.75 -5.81
CA CYS A 41 -5.19 11.42 -5.61
C CYS A 41 -5.70 11.96 -4.27
N GLU A 42 -6.77 12.75 -4.30
CA GLU A 42 -7.53 13.14 -3.12
C GLU A 42 -8.88 12.42 -3.06
N ILE A 43 -9.35 12.15 -1.84
CA ILE A 43 -10.65 11.58 -1.55
C ILE A 43 -11.41 12.46 -0.55
N PRO A 44 -12.75 12.52 -0.64
CA PRO A 44 -13.56 13.23 0.35
C PRO A 44 -13.35 12.68 1.76
N ARG A 45 -13.25 13.58 2.74
CA ARG A 45 -13.16 13.28 4.16
C ARG A 45 -14.37 13.92 4.86
N PRO A 46 -15.33 13.12 5.35
CA PRO A 46 -16.51 13.64 6.03
C PRO A 46 -16.13 14.62 7.14
N GLY A 47 -16.73 15.81 7.10
CA GLY A 47 -16.55 16.86 8.11
C GLY A 47 -15.22 17.63 8.07
N SER A 48 -14.32 17.41 7.11
CA SER A 48 -13.01 18.11 7.09
C SER A 48 -12.41 18.35 5.69
N GLY A 49 -13.21 18.25 4.63
CA GLY A 49 -12.79 18.55 3.25
C GLY A 49 -12.29 17.32 2.50
N THR A 50 -11.10 17.40 1.91
CA THR A 50 -10.45 16.28 1.20
C THR A 50 -9.22 15.79 1.96
N ARG A 51 -8.77 14.57 1.63
CA ARG A 51 -7.48 14.04 2.09
C ARG A 51 -6.84 13.21 1.00
N ALA A 52 -5.52 13.09 1.01
CA ALA A 52 -4.83 12.16 0.12
C ALA A 52 -5.39 10.73 0.25
N TRP A 53 -5.57 10.07 -0.89
CA TRP A 53 -5.85 8.64 -0.92
C TRP A 53 -4.72 7.90 -0.21
N SER A 54 -5.06 6.98 0.67
CA SER A 54 -4.07 6.16 1.35
C SER A 54 -4.65 4.81 1.77
N THR A 55 -3.77 3.83 1.89
CA THR A 55 -4.07 2.53 2.49
C THR A 55 -3.17 2.32 3.71
N ARG A 56 -3.75 1.81 4.81
CA ARG A 56 -3.03 1.46 6.05
C ARG A 56 -3.36 0.01 6.43
N ARG A 57 -2.37 -0.85 6.60
CA ARG A 57 -2.56 -2.29 6.91
C ARG A 57 -1.60 -2.75 8.00
N ALA A 58 -2.15 -3.43 9.02
CA ALA A 58 -1.41 -4.00 10.13
C ALA A 58 -0.73 -5.32 9.74
N GLY A 59 0.21 -5.76 10.59
CA GLY A 59 1.26 -6.71 10.24
C GLY A 59 0.98 -8.20 10.39
N GLU A 60 -0.21 -8.64 10.84
CA GLU A 60 -0.46 -10.07 11.12
C GLU A 60 -0.23 -10.99 9.91
N ASP A 61 -0.56 -10.55 8.69
CA ASP A 61 -0.41 -11.33 7.45
C ASP A 61 0.37 -10.57 6.37
N ASN A 62 1.61 -10.17 6.66
CA ASN A 62 2.45 -9.37 5.76
C ASN A 62 1.80 -8.03 5.38
N GLY A 63 1.61 -7.15 6.37
CA GLY A 63 1.05 -5.79 6.16
C GLY A 63 1.70 -4.99 5.02
N TYR A 64 2.95 -5.32 4.67
CA TYR A 64 3.61 -4.86 3.44
C TYR A 64 2.86 -5.27 2.17
N MET A 65 2.64 -6.57 1.94
CA MET A 65 1.95 -7.09 0.77
C MET A 65 0.52 -6.57 0.68
N ALA A 66 -0.22 -6.57 1.79
CA ALA A 66 -1.60 -6.10 1.81
C ALA A 66 -1.71 -4.60 1.45
N ALA A 67 -0.77 -3.78 1.94
CA ALA A 67 -0.69 -2.37 1.56
C ALA A 67 -0.23 -2.20 0.10
N MET A 68 0.77 -2.97 -0.34
CA MET A 68 1.34 -2.89 -1.67
C MET A 68 0.35 -3.33 -2.75
N ASP A 69 -0.44 -4.39 -2.53
CA ASP A 69 -1.52 -4.82 -3.44
C ASP A 69 -2.50 -3.68 -3.70
N ARG A 70 -2.96 -3.02 -2.62
CA ARG A 70 -3.89 -1.91 -2.74
C ARG A 70 -3.25 -0.72 -3.46
N TRP A 71 -1.96 -0.48 -3.25
CA TRP A 71 -1.22 0.54 -3.96
C TRP A 71 -1.11 0.22 -5.45
N ILE A 72 -0.68 -0.98 -5.82
CA ILE A 72 -0.55 -1.44 -7.21
C ILE A 72 -1.90 -1.32 -7.94
N LEU A 73 -2.99 -1.75 -7.32
CA LEU A 73 -4.33 -1.63 -7.90
C LEU A 73 -4.79 -0.18 -8.03
N HIS A 74 -4.43 0.69 -7.09
CA HIS A 74 -4.70 2.12 -7.21
C HIS A 74 -3.88 2.77 -8.34
N LEU A 75 -2.57 2.50 -8.38
CA LEU A 75 -1.64 3.04 -9.37
C LEU A 75 -2.08 2.63 -10.78
N THR A 76 -2.35 1.35 -11.03
CA THR A 76 -2.82 0.87 -12.34
C THR A 76 -4.18 1.41 -12.75
N SER A 77 -5.06 1.75 -11.79
CA SER A 77 -6.39 2.29 -12.10
C SER A 77 -6.41 3.82 -12.27
N LYS A 78 -5.54 4.55 -11.56
CA LYS A 78 -5.58 6.03 -11.50
C LYS A 78 -4.40 6.71 -12.17
N HIS A 79 -3.30 5.99 -12.34
CA HIS A 79 -2.05 6.48 -12.91
C HIS A 79 -1.47 5.42 -13.87
N PRO A 80 -2.18 5.06 -14.96
CA PRO A 80 -1.77 3.99 -15.86
C PRO A 80 -0.42 4.25 -16.55
N ASP A 81 -0.03 5.53 -16.68
CA ASP A 81 1.21 5.96 -17.34
C ASP A 81 2.41 6.01 -16.38
N VAL A 82 2.22 5.72 -15.09
CA VAL A 82 3.29 5.80 -14.09
C VAL A 82 3.93 4.45 -13.90
N GLU A 83 5.25 4.39 -14.09
CA GLU A 83 6.05 3.23 -13.78
C GLU A 83 6.48 3.20 -12.32
N ALA A 84 6.44 2.01 -11.71
CA ALA A 84 6.96 1.75 -10.38
C ALA A 84 7.44 0.29 -10.29
N PRO A 85 8.51 0.00 -9.54
CA PRO A 85 9.00 -1.38 -9.39
C PRO A 85 7.95 -2.36 -8.85
N CYS A 86 6.99 -1.88 -8.06
CA CYS A 86 5.91 -2.71 -7.53
C CYS A 86 4.96 -3.26 -8.61
N LEU A 87 4.93 -2.67 -9.82
CA LEU A 87 4.04 -3.13 -10.90
C LEU A 87 4.39 -4.51 -11.43
N THR A 88 5.62 -4.99 -11.22
CA THR A 88 6.00 -6.38 -11.49
C THR A 88 5.10 -7.37 -10.76
N TYR A 89 4.55 -6.99 -9.59
CA TYR A 89 3.67 -7.84 -8.79
C TYR A 89 2.16 -7.64 -9.07
N LEU A 90 1.81 -6.98 -10.17
CA LEU A 90 0.41 -6.74 -10.56
C LEU A 90 -0.39 -8.04 -10.77
N PRO A 91 0.14 -9.08 -11.45
CA PRO A 91 -0.59 -10.34 -11.62
C PRO A 91 -0.97 -10.97 -10.27
N GLU A 92 -0.04 -11.00 -9.32
CA GLU A 92 -0.23 -11.60 -8.01
C GLU A 92 -1.17 -10.75 -7.13
N ALA A 93 -1.09 -9.42 -7.23
CA ALA A 93 -2.03 -8.52 -6.55
C ALA A 93 -3.47 -8.72 -7.05
N ARG A 94 -3.64 -8.97 -8.36
CA ARG A 94 -4.94 -9.31 -8.96
C ARG A 94 -5.42 -10.69 -8.52
N ALA A 95 -4.54 -11.70 -8.51
CA ALA A 95 -4.87 -13.05 -8.06
C ALA A 95 -5.37 -13.05 -6.61
N ARG A 96 -4.63 -12.42 -5.68
CA ARG A 96 -5.07 -12.27 -4.28
C ARG A 96 -6.37 -11.49 -4.13
N LEU A 97 -6.65 -10.52 -5.01
CA LEU A 97 -7.95 -9.84 -5.01
C LEU A 97 -9.07 -10.78 -5.43
N GLN A 98 -8.84 -11.61 -6.44
CA GLN A 98 -9.82 -12.57 -6.92
C GLN A 98 -10.11 -13.64 -5.85
N GLU A 99 -9.07 -14.23 -5.26
CA GLU A 99 -9.20 -15.20 -4.16
C GLU A 99 -10.04 -14.63 -3.00
N ARG A 100 -9.80 -13.38 -2.59
CA ARG A 100 -10.59 -12.71 -1.54
C ARG A 100 -12.04 -12.45 -1.93
N ARG A 101 -12.33 -12.28 -3.23
CA ARG A 101 -13.70 -12.12 -3.73
C ARG A 101 -14.42 -13.45 -3.74
N ASP A 102 -13.74 -14.52 -4.17
CA ASP A 102 -14.29 -15.87 -4.25
C ASP A 102 -14.51 -16.49 -2.85
N ALA A 103 -13.66 -16.14 -1.89
CA ALA A 103 -13.81 -16.55 -0.50
C ALA A 103 -14.94 -15.81 0.25
N ARG A 104 -15.55 -14.77 -0.35
CA ARG A 104 -16.69 -14.05 0.23
C ARG A 104 -17.99 -14.61 -0.36
N PRO A 105 -18.80 -15.38 0.40
CA PRO A 105 -20.07 -15.92 -0.08
C PRO A 105 -21.10 -14.82 -0.40
#